data_AF-A0A9E4KWE8-F1
#
_entry.id   AF-A0A9E4KWE8-F1
#
_cell.length_a   1.000
_cell.length_b   1.000
_cell.length_c   1.000
_cell.angle_alpha   90.00
_cell.angle_beta   90.00
_cell.angle_gamma   90.00
#
_symmetry.space_group_name_H-M   'P 1'
#
loop_
_entity.id
_entity.type
_entity.pdbx_description
1 polymer ?
#
loop_
_entity_poly.entity_id
_entity_poly.type
_entity_poly.pdbx_seq_one_letter_code
_entity_poly.pdbx_strand_id
1 'polypeptide(L)'
;MIRKVAENRRTQMLSDVPTFRRVKRAYAARLIHSALTNERGPALLELIEYDDKHFRAVFASSYFQPAAGHGGPSKSQWNTLKKKLKRRDRSIFVFRAHGELDGEAAASAGKYFLDFGFMRM
;
A
#
# COMPACT_ATOMS: atom_id res chain seq x y z
N MET A 1 5.06 32.40 -9.99
CA MET A 1 3.72 32.10 -9.47
C MET A 1 3.33 30.67 -9.86
N ILE A 2 3.82 29.65 -9.14
CA ILE A 2 3.63 28.23 -9.49
C ILE A 2 3.06 27.50 -8.26
N ARG A 3 1.74 27.56 -8.07
CA ARG A 3 1.05 26.83 -6.99
C ARG A 3 -0.30 26.21 -7.40
N LYS A 4 -0.64 26.16 -8.69
CA LYS A 4 -1.98 25.74 -9.15
C LYS A 4 -2.08 24.33 -9.73
N VAL A 5 -0.95 23.66 -10.01
CA VAL A 5 -0.94 22.34 -10.67
C VAL A 5 -1.05 21.16 -9.68
N ALA A 6 -0.51 21.30 -8.47
CA ALA A 6 -0.57 20.25 -7.45
C ALA A 6 -1.98 20.07 -6.86
N GLU A 7 -2.76 21.15 -6.80
CA GLU A 7 -4.08 21.18 -6.18
C GLU A 7 -5.14 20.51 -7.07
N ASN A 8 -5.09 20.73 -8.39
CA ASN A 8 -6.01 20.10 -9.34
C ASN A 8 -5.90 18.57 -9.42
N ARG A 9 -4.74 17.97 -9.13
CA ARG A 9 -4.58 16.50 -9.11
C ARG A 9 -5.18 15.85 -7.87
N ARG A 10 -5.30 16.56 -6.76
CA ARG A 10 -5.99 16.05 -5.55
C ARG A 10 -7.50 16.06 -5.74
N THR A 11 -8.04 17.10 -6.39
CA THR A 11 -9.49 17.27 -6.54
C THR A 11 -10.12 16.34 -7.59
N GLN A 12 -9.40 16.00 -8.66
CA GLN A 12 -9.89 15.01 -9.65
C GLN A 12 -9.84 13.55 -9.17
N MET A 13 -9.11 13.22 -8.09
CA MET A 13 -9.08 11.85 -7.56
C MET A 13 -10.26 11.50 -6.66
N LEU A 14 -11.03 12.48 -6.18
CA LEU A 14 -12.16 12.23 -5.28
C LEU A 14 -13.38 11.61 -5.96
N SER A 15 -13.53 11.73 -7.29
CA SER A 15 -14.69 11.17 -8.02
C SER A 15 -14.55 9.69 -8.38
N ASP A 16 -13.32 9.15 -8.39
CA ASP A 16 -13.03 7.77 -8.85
C ASP A 16 -12.69 6.80 -7.72
N VAL A 17 -12.65 7.27 -6.47
CA VAL A 17 -12.38 6.40 -5.30
C VAL A 17 -13.71 5.86 -4.78
N PRO A 18 -13.87 4.52 -4.69
CA PRO A 18 -15.11 3.95 -4.19
C PRO A 18 -15.31 4.27 -2.71
N THR A 19 -16.56 4.26 -2.25
CA THR A 19 -16.84 4.34 -0.82
C THR A 19 -16.43 3.05 -0.11
N PHE A 20 -15.68 3.17 0.97
CA PHE A 20 -15.23 2.01 1.74
C PHE A 20 -16.21 1.65 2.85
N ARG A 21 -16.41 0.34 3.05
CA ARG A 21 -17.09 -0.17 4.24
C ARG A 21 -16.10 -0.21 5.40
N ARG A 22 -16.60 0.04 6.60
CA ARG A 22 -15.80 -0.13 7.82
C ARG A 22 -15.52 -1.62 8.03
N VAL A 23 -14.26 -1.95 8.24
CA VAL A 23 -13.80 -3.30 8.56
C VAL A 23 -13.05 -3.24 9.88
N LYS A 24 -13.19 -4.27 10.73
CA LYS A 24 -12.44 -4.33 11.99
C LYS A 24 -10.94 -4.29 11.68
N ARG A 25 -10.20 -3.39 12.31
CA ARG A 25 -8.73 -3.26 12.15
C ARG A 25 -8.00 -4.61 12.28
N ALA A 26 -8.42 -5.46 13.22
CA ALA A 26 -7.85 -6.81 13.40
C ALA A 26 -8.01 -7.71 12.16
N TYR A 27 -9.14 -7.61 11.45
CA TYR A 27 -9.34 -8.34 10.20
C TYR A 27 -8.41 -7.82 9.09
N ALA A 28 -8.36 -6.48 8.93
CA ALA A 28 -7.47 -5.86 7.95
C ALA A 28 -6.00 -6.21 8.22
N ALA A 29 -5.57 -6.16 9.48
CA ALA A 29 -4.24 -6.55 9.95
C ALA A 29 -3.92 -8.01 9.62
N ARG A 30 -4.83 -8.95 9.91
CA ARG A 30 -4.62 -10.37 9.58
C ARG A 30 -4.46 -10.60 8.07
N LEU A 31 -5.29 -9.93 7.27
CA LEU A 31 -5.26 -10.06 5.81
C LEU A 31 -3.95 -9.51 5.23
N ILE A 32 -3.58 -8.29 5.62
CA ILE A 32 -2.39 -7.62 5.10
C ILE A 32 -1.10 -8.30 5.60
N HIS A 33 -1.07 -8.76 6.85
CA HIS A 33 0.03 -9.54 7.41
C HIS A 33 0.26 -10.81 6.59
N SER A 34 -0.82 -11.57 6.30
CA SER A 34 -0.73 -12.76 5.45
C SER A 34 -0.34 -12.44 4.00
N ALA A 35 -0.75 -11.27 3.47
CA ALA A 35 -0.33 -10.83 2.14
C ALA A 35 1.16 -10.45 2.08
N LEU A 36 1.70 -9.88 3.16
CA LEU A 36 3.09 -9.42 3.27
C LEU A 36 4.02 -10.41 3.97
N THR A 37 3.57 -11.65 4.16
CA THR A 37 4.43 -12.76 4.57
C THR A 37 4.90 -13.53 3.34
N ASN A 38 6.20 -13.81 3.27
CA ASN A 38 6.84 -14.67 2.28
C ASN A 38 7.84 -15.61 2.97
N GLU A 39 8.70 -16.30 2.21
CA GLU A 39 9.70 -17.25 2.72
C GLU A 39 10.69 -16.65 3.74
N ARG A 40 10.86 -15.33 3.76
CA ARG A 40 11.74 -14.61 4.69
C ARG A 40 11.02 -14.18 5.97
N GLY A 41 9.74 -14.47 6.08
CA GLY A 41 8.89 -14.08 7.20
C GLY A 41 7.98 -12.89 6.89
N PRO A 42 7.37 -12.31 7.94
CA PRO A 42 6.46 -11.18 7.82
C PRO A 42 7.23 -9.89 7.56
N ALA A 43 6.74 -9.07 6.63
CA ALA A 43 7.34 -7.77 6.30
C ALA A 43 6.49 -6.56 6.73
N LEU A 44 5.28 -6.78 7.26
CA LEU A 44 4.42 -5.68 7.73
C LEU A 44 5.06 -5.00 8.94
N LEU A 45 5.25 -3.68 8.85
CA LEU A 45 5.78 -2.85 9.93
C LEU A 45 4.66 -2.09 10.63
N GLU A 46 3.73 -1.53 9.86
CA GLU A 46 2.66 -0.69 10.38
C GLU A 46 1.39 -0.80 9.54
N LEU A 47 0.25 -0.69 10.21
CA LEU A 47 -1.05 -0.52 9.57
C LEU A 47 -1.71 0.76 10.10
N ILE A 48 -1.91 1.73 9.23
CA ILE A 48 -2.55 3.01 9.55
C ILE A 48 -3.99 2.97 9.02
N GLU A 49 -4.96 3.41 9.81
CA GLU A 49 -6.37 3.54 9.41
C GLU A 49 -6.69 5.02 9.22
N TYR A 50 -7.35 5.38 8.13
CA TYR A 50 -7.77 6.75 7.82
C TYR A 50 -9.27 6.97 8.04
N ASP A 51 -9.67 8.24 8.06
CA ASP A 51 -11.04 8.65 8.39
C ASP A 51 -12.09 8.13 7.40
N ASP A 52 -11.73 8.02 6.13
CA ASP A 52 -12.55 7.45 5.04
C ASP A 52 -12.57 5.90 5.02
N LYS A 53 -12.00 5.27 6.06
CA LYS A 53 -11.99 3.82 6.29
C LYS A 53 -11.10 3.01 5.36
N HIS A 54 -10.19 3.65 4.63
CA HIS A 54 -9.08 2.92 4.00
C HIS A 54 -7.91 2.75 4.99
N PHE A 55 -6.97 1.91 4.60
CA PHE A 55 -5.79 1.58 5.36
C PHE A 55 -4.53 1.80 4.53
N ARG A 56 -3.44 2.20 5.20
CA ARG A 56 -2.08 2.15 4.65
C ARG A 56 -1.29 1.04 5.32
N ALA A 57 -0.74 0.15 4.51
CA ALA A 57 0.25 -0.81 4.94
C ALA A 57 1.64 -0.21 4.73
N VAL A 58 2.44 -0.10 5.78
CA VAL A 58 3.87 0.18 5.70
C VAL A 58 4.64 -1.11 5.93
N PHE A 59 5.60 -1.42 5.07
CA PHE A 59 6.30 -2.70 5.10
C PHE A 59 7.76 -2.58 4.69
N ALA A 60 8.58 -3.54 5.16
CA ALA A 60 10.01 -3.54 4.94
C ALA A 60 10.35 -3.79 3.46
N SER A 61 11.40 -3.11 2.98
CA SER A 61 11.86 -3.27 1.60
C SER A 61 12.31 -4.67 1.27
N SER A 62 12.78 -5.42 2.26
CA SER A 62 13.14 -6.84 2.16
C SER A 62 12.03 -7.74 1.63
N TYR A 63 10.76 -7.29 1.64
CA TYR A 63 9.65 -7.99 1.00
C TYR A 63 9.83 -8.15 -0.51
N PHE A 64 10.25 -7.09 -1.19
CA PHE A 64 10.57 -7.13 -2.61
C PHE A 64 12.05 -7.42 -2.73
N GLN A 65 12.43 -8.59 -3.23
CA GLN A 65 13.83 -8.88 -3.53
C GLN A 65 14.31 -7.86 -4.58
N PRO A 66 15.20 -6.91 -4.23
CA PRO A 66 15.82 -6.09 -5.25
C PRO A 66 16.77 -7.01 -6.00
N ALA A 67 16.61 -7.12 -7.32
CA ALA A 67 17.69 -7.67 -8.13
C ALA A 67 18.91 -6.74 -7.96
N ALA A 68 20.10 -7.30 -7.86
CA ALA A 68 21.32 -6.51 -7.73
C ALA A 68 21.38 -5.45 -8.84
N GLY A 69 21.45 -4.18 -8.47
CA GLY A 69 21.51 -3.05 -9.42
C GLY A 69 20.19 -2.37 -9.77
N HIS A 70 19.05 -2.76 -9.18
CA HIS A 70 17.78 -2.03 -9.34
C HIS A 70 17.39 -1.26 -8.07
N GLY A 71 17.15 0.05 -8.24
CA GLY A 71 16.82 0.99 -7.17
C GLY A 71 15.37 0.95 -6.68
N GLY A 72 14.68 -0.20 -6.75
CA GLY A 72 13.31 -0.34 -6.27
C GLY A 72 12.56 -1.53 -6.89
N PRO A 73 11.30 -1.79 -6.48
CA PRO A 73 10.51 -2.90 -6.96
C PRO A 73 9.98 -2.61 -8.36
N SER A 74 9.96 -3.62 -9.20
CA SER A 74 9.39 -3.51 -10.54
C SER A 74 7.86 -3.38 -10.52
N LYS A 75 7.29 -2.85 -11.61
CA LYS A 75 5.83 -2.81 -11.82
C LYS A 75 5.17 -4.19 -11.68
N SER A 76 5.86 -5.26 -12.10
CA SER A 76 5.32 -6.63 -12.00
C SER A 76 5.29 -7.11 -10.55
N GLN A 77 6.28 -6.78 -9.72
CA GLN A 77 6.29 -7.08 -8.29
C GLN A 77 5.11 -6.40 -7.57
N TRP A 78 4.88 -5.12 -7.84
CA TRP A 78 3.72 -4.39 -7.33
C TRP A 78 2.39 -5.00 -7.79
N ASN A 79 2.26 -5.31 -9.08
CA ASN A 79 1.05 -5.95 -9.60
C ASN A 79 0.79 -7.32 -8.95
N THR A 80 1.85 -8.09 -8.67
CA THR A 80 1.74 -9.37 -7.97
C THR A 80 1.23 -9.19 -6.55
N LEU A 81 1.72 -8.21 -5.79
CA LEU A 81 1.21 -7.87 -4.46
C LEU A 81 -0.28 -7.46 -4.52
N LYS A 82 -0.65 -6.58 -5.45
CA LYS A 82 -2.05 -6.15 -5.65
C LYS A 82 -2.97 -7.34 -5.98
N LYS A 83 -2.52 -8.24 -6.85
CA LYS A 83 -3.24 -9.48 -7.17
C LYS A 83 -3.35 -10.40 -5.94
N LYS A 84 -2.29 -10.54 -5.14
CA LYS A 84 -2.30 -11.34 -3.90
C LYS A 84 -3.36 -10.83 -2.92
N LEU A 85 -3.50 -9.52 -2.76
CA LEU A 85 -4.55 -8.90 -1.94
C LEU A 85 -5.95 -9.20 -2.48
N LYS A 86 -6.20 -8.90 -3.77
CA LYS A 86 -7.51 -9.11 -4.40
C LYS A 86 -7.96 -10.58 -4.44
N ARG A 87 -7.02 -11.54 -4.47
CA ARG A 87 -7.31 -12.98 -4.37
C ARG A 87 -7.75 -13.39 -2.97
N ARG A 88 -7.30 -12.70 -1.93
CA ARG A 88 -7.68 -12.98 -0.54
C ARG A 88 -9.06 -12.42 -0.22
N ASP A 89 -9.37 -11.23 -0.73
CA ASP A 89 -10.69 -10.63 -0.63
C ASP A 89 -10.95 -9.78 -1.88
N ARG A 90 -11.98 -10.18 -2.65
CA ARG A 90 -12.36 -9.52 -3.90
C ARG A 90 -12.95 -8.13 -3.70
N SER A 91 -13.38 -7.79 -2.48
CA SER A 91 -13.83 -6.44 -2.11
C SER A 91 -12.68 -5.46 -1.94
N ILE A 92 -11.43 -5.90 -1.96
CA ILE A 92 -10.29 -4.99 -1.80
C ILE A 92 -10.10 -4.13 -3.05
N PHE A 93 -10.21 -2.83 -2.84
CA PHE A 93 -9.67 -1.82 -3.72
C PHE A 93 -8.24 -1.49 -3.29
N VAL A 94 -7.33 -1.37 -4.24
CA VAL A 94 -5.94 -0.97 -3.98
C VAL A 94 -5.66 0.29 -4.77
N PHE A 95 -5.17 1.32 -4.09
CA PHE A 95 -4.91 2.61 -4.72
C PHE A 95 -3.81 2.50 -5.77
N ARG A 96 -3.86 3.44 -6.73
CA ARG A 96 -2.80 3.56 -7.73
C ARG A 96 -1.51 4.07 -7.10
N ALA A 97 -1.59 4.95 -6.11
CA ALA A 97 -0.43 5.43 -5.36
C ALA A 97 0.14 4.32 -4.48
N HIS A 98 1.44 4.09 -4.62
CA HIS A 98 2.26 3.15 -3.86
C HIS A 98 3.72 3.49 -4.15
N GLY A 99 4.63 3.17 -3.23
CA GLY A 99 6.03 3.50 -3.43
C GLY A 99 6.84 3.44 -2.16
N GLU A 100 7.98 4.09 -2.19
CA GLU A 100 8.90 4.20 -1.06
C GLU A 100 8.43 5.30 -0.11
N LEU A 101 8.68 5.09 1.18
CA LEU A 101 8.64 6.16 2.16
C LEU A 101 10.08 6.66 2.34
N ASP A 102 10.30 7.94 2.06
CA ASP A 102 11.56 8.61 2.34
C ASP A 102 11.79 8.56 3.86
N GLY A 103 12.71 7.70 4.28
CA GLY A 103 13.24 7.70 5.64
C GLY A 103 14.47 8.59 5.66
N GLU A 104 14.58 9.49 6.65
CA GLU A 104 15.81 10.24 6.87
C GLU A 104 17.03 9.33 6.81
N ALA A 105 18.02 9.78 6.04
CA ALA A 105 19.27 9.09 5.79
C ALA A 105 19.97 8.74 7.10
N ALA A 106 20.17 7.44 7.39
CA ALA A 106 21.42 6.93 7.96
C ALA A 106 21.41 5.43 8.33
N ALA A 107 20.28 4.76 8.62
CA ALA A 107 20.38 3.41 9.19
C ALA A 107 19.21 2.42 8.98
N SER A 108 18.09 2.83 8.38
CA SER A 108 16.93 1.94 8.29
C SER A 108 16.75 1.43 6.87
N ALA A 109 16.71 0.10 6.72
CA ALA A 109 16.29 -0.56 5.49
C ALA A 109 15.04 0.12 4.92
N GLY A 110 15.03 0.42 3.61
CA GLY A 110 13.97 1.19 2.97
C GLY A 110 12.57 0.65 3.31
N LYS A 111 11.57 1.53 3.38
CA LYS A 111 10.19 1.15 3.67
C LYS A 111 9.32 1.42 2.45
N TYR A 112 8.37 0.54 2.19
CA TYR A 112 7.36 0.71 1.17
C TYR A 112 5.99 0.94 1.78
N PHE A 113 5.10 1.59 1.04
CA PHE A 113 3.71 1.73 1.40
C PHE A 113 2.75 1.30 0.29
N LEU A 114 1.56 0.88 0.71
CA LEU A 114 0.41 0.58 -0.15
C LEU A 114 -0.89 0.97 0.56
N ASP A 115 -1.73 1.73 -0.13
CA ASP A 115 -3.06 2.08 0.36
C ASP A 115 -4.12 1.14 -0.21
N PHE A 116 -5.04 0.69 0.64
CA PHE A 116 -6.13 -0.21 0.27
C PHE A 116 -7.37 0.00 1.12
N GLY A 117 -8.54 -0.30 0.57
CA GLY A 117 -9.82 -0.21 1.27
C GLY A 117 -10.74 -1.36 0.86
N PHE A 118 -11.80 -1.58 1.64
CA PHE A 118 -12.79 -2.62 1.37
C PHE A 118 -14.05 -1.96 0.80
N MET A 119 -14.39 -2.29 -0.45
CA MET A 119 -15.56 -1.75 -1.12
C MET A 119 -16.85 -2.25 -0.46
N ARG A 120 -17.90 -1.42 -0.49
CA ARG A 120 -19.27 -1.89 -0.28
C ARG A 120 -19.66 -2.74 -1.50
N MET A 121 -19.72 -4.06 -1.31
CA MET A 121 -20.31 -4.99 -2.28
C MET A 121 -21.81 -5.04 -2.10
#